data_AF-A0A7K4C806-F1
#
_entry.id   AF-A0A7K4C806-F1
#
_cell.length_a   1.000
_cell.length_b   1.000
_cell.length_c   1.000
_cell.angle_alpha   90.00
_cell.angle_beta   90.00
_cell.angle_gamma   90.00
#
_symmetry.space_group_name_H-M   'P 1'
#
loop_
_entity.id
_entity.type
_entity.pdbx_description
1 polymer ?
#
loop_
_entity_poly.entity_id
_entity_poly.type
_entity_poly.pdbx_seq_one_letter_code
_entity_poly.pdbx_strand_id
1 'polypeptide(L)'
;IINEILKIKSLKYDYLKFIDYKKRIFLDLEKELKEKEINKIFITDISLEIFKEDIKEIKKNFEFFVIDHHPSYPPSFKKTKNIIRTISEDCASFTLFNLMNEYIEKYNKHYKFSKERLKFLRTLICATMISEFSYNKKSNFLFIKEFYPKVKIKTIYNSYIGKICQNLSYTILFYEKDKEKVFDLINKDKIEEFSKYNKKVKKEIDYYLKKFNKEKIKLKENLYFYYLKPKPRFSIGSIVSTTLSLKEKDKTFVICSDSLENSSFIKVNTRNQNGKENTNLLMKKAIKGLKNANGGGHFKASAAKFLKEDLEVFKKNLIS
;
A
#
# COMPACT_ATOMS: atom_id res chain seq x y z
N ILE A 1 -4.17 -12.18 8.79
CA ILE A 1 -3.22 -13.32 8.84
C ILE A 1 -2.51 -13.40 10.19
N ILE A 2 -1.84 -12.33 10.66
CA ILE A 2 -1.18 -12.33 11.98
C ILE A 2 -2.13 -12.78 13.10
N ASN A 3 -3.37 -12.25 13.16
CA ASN A 3 -4.35 -12.70 14.14
C ASN A 3 -4.60 -14.21 14.12
N GLU A 4 -4.55 -14.85 12.94
CA GLU A 4 -4.72 -16.30 12.83
C GLU A 4 -3.46 -17.04 13.31
N ILE A 5 -2.26 -16.53 13.00
CA ILE A 5 -0.99 -17.07 13.53
C ILE A 5 -0.97 -16.99 15.07
N LEU A 6 -1.41 -15.86 15.64
CA LEU A 6 -1.48 -15.69 17.09
C LEU A 6 -2.48 -16.69 17.70
N LYS A 7 -3.68 -16.86 17.13
CA LYS A 7 -4.65 -17.87 17.58
C LYS A 7 -4.09 -19.29 17.54
N ILE A 8 -3.38 -19.67 16.47
CA ILE A 8 -2.73 -20.99 16.36
C ILE A 8 -1.72 -21.21 17.50
N LYS A 9 -1.06 -20.14 17.96
CA LYS A 9 -0.12 -20.15 19.08
C LYS A 9 -0.78 -19.92 20.44
N SER A 10 -2.11 -19.86 20.51
CA SER A 10 -2.87 -19.49 21.72
C SER A 10 -2.44 -18.13 22.32
N LEU A 11 -2.04 -17.20 21.45
CA LEU A 11 -1.68 -15.83 21.79
C LEU A 11 -2.78 -14.86 21.36
N LYS A 12 -2.85 -13.72 22.04
CA LYS A 12 -3.65 -12.56 21.64
C LYS A 12 -2.71 -11.37 21.47
N TYR A 13 -3.15 -10.38 20.69
CA TYR A 13 -2.50 -9.07 20.71
C TYR A 13 -3.24 -8.19 21.72
N ASP A 14 -2.50 -7.43 22.50
CA ASP A 14 -3.06 -6.51 23.49
C ASP A 14 -3.31 -5.12 22.90
N TYR A 15 -2.61 -4.81 21.79
CA TYR A 15 -2.65 -3.51 21.16
C TYR A 15 -2.50 -3.62 19.64
N LEU A 16 -3.32 -2.87 18.90
CA LEU A 16 -3.27 -2.75 17.44
C LEU A 16 -3.23 -1.27 17.07
N LYS A 17 -2.32 -0.90 16.16
CA LYS A 17 -2.21 0.46 15.65
C LYS A 17 -1.92 0.45 14.15
N PHE A 18 -2.69 1.23 13.41
CA PHE A 18 -2.36 1.56 12.03
C PHE A 18 -1.44 2.78 12.02
N ILE A 19 -0.25 2.62 11.45
CA ILE A 19 0.77 3.66 11.39
C ILE A 19 0.84 4.28 9.99
N ASP A 20 1.07 5.58 9.93
CA ASP A 20 1.29 6.34 8.70
C ASP A 20 2.77 6.74 8.58
N TYR A 21 3.19 7.15 7.38
CA TYR A 21 4.56 7.55 7.10
C TYR A 21 4.93 8.95 7.65
N LYS A 22 4.80 9.14 8.97
CA LYS A 22 5.19 10.35 9.69
C LYS A 22 6.60 10.19 10.26
N LYS A 23 7.43 11.24 10.19
CA LYS A 23 8.79 11.23 10.76
C LYS A 23 8.70 10.96 12.27
N ARG A 24 9.56 10.11 12.83
CA ARG A 24 9.62 9.77 14.26
C ARG A 24 8.43 8.98 14.81
N ILE A 25 7.58 8.40 13.95
CA ILE A 25 6.36 7.71 14.39
C ILE A 25 6.61 6.62 15.44
N PHE A 26 7.69 5.84 15.33
CA PHE A 26 7.99 4.79 16.29
C PHE A 26 8.48 5.35 17.64
N LEU A 27 9.18 6.48 17.63
CA LEU A 27 9.60 7.15 18.86
C LEU A 27 8.39 7.77 19.58
N ASP A 28 7.45 8.35 18.82
CA ASP A 28 6.21 8.87 19.38
C ASP A 28 5.35 7.75 20.00
N LEU A 29 5.40 6.54 19.41
CA LEU A 29 4.70 5.36 19.92
C LEU A 29 5.36 4.73 21.15
N GLU A 30 6.65 4.98 21.40
CA GLU A 30 7.38 4.34 22.50
C GLU A 30 6.71 4.57 23.85
N LYS A 31 6.26 5.80 24.13
CA LYS A 31 5.54 6.14 25.36
C LYS A 31 4.25 5.33 25.48
N GLU A 32 3.43 5.32 24.42
CA GLU A 32 2.15 4.59 24.39
C GLU A 32 2.36 3.08 24.59
N LEU A 33 3.43 2.53 24.01
CA LEU A 33 3.77 1.10 24.14
C LEU A 33 4.21 0.74 25.56
N LYS A 34 5.00 1.60 26.23
CA LYS A 34 5.41 1.41 27.63
C LYS A 34 4.22 1.48 28.58
N GLU A 35 3.34 2.46 28.40
CA GLU A 35 2.12 2.62 29.21
C GLU A 35 1.17 1.42 29.10
N LYS A 36 1.20 0.72 27.95
CA LYS A 36 0.42 -0.50 27.70
C LYS A 36 1.17 -1.79 28.05
N GLU A 37 2.35 -1.68 28.67
CA GLU A 37 3.19 -2.82 29.06
C GLU A 37 3.53 -3.76 27.88
N ILE A 38 3.57 -3.23 26.66
CA ILE A 38 3.92 -4.00 25.47
C ILE A 38 5.43 -4.22 25.45
N ASN A 39 5.88 -5.46 25.28
CA ASN A 39 7.32 -5.80 25.16
C ASN A 39 7.70 -6.43 23.81
N LYS A 40 6.70 -6.86 23.02
CA LYS A 40 6.87 -7.52 21.71
C LYS A 40 6.02 -6.83 20.66
N ILE A 41 6.62 -6.51 19.52
CA ILE A 41 5.99 -5.72 18.48
C ILE A 41 6.11 -6.45 17.14
N PHE A 42 4.97 -6.69 16.51
CA PHE A 42 4.88 -7.22 15.15
C PHE A 42 4.59 -6.06 14.19
N ILE A 43 5.45 -5.87 13.20
CA ILE A 43 5.24 -4.89 12.14
C ILE A 43 5.15 -5.57 10.79
N THR A 44 4.19 -5.13 9.97
CA THR A 44 4.03 -5.60 8.61
C THR A 44 3.95 -4.46 7.64
N ASP A 45 4.51 -4.68 6.45
CA ASP A 45 4.28 -3.86 5.27
C ASP A 45 4.64 -2.38 5.46
N ILE A 46 5.81 -2.14 6.05
CA ILE A 46 6.37 -0.81 6.23
C ILE A 46 7.80 -0.74 5.70
N SER A 47 8.10 0.31 4.93
CA SER A 47 9.46 0.54 4.45
C SER A 47 10.41 0.85 5.60
N LEU A 48 11.19 -0.15 6.03
CA LEU A 48 12.12 -0.03 7.16
C LEU A 48 13.21 1.02 6.93
N GLU A 49 13.58 1.25 5.68
CA GLU A 49 14.60 2.23 5.31
C GLU A 49 14.19 3.65 5.72
N ILE A 50 12.89 3.98 5.67
CA ILE A 50 12.38 5.30 6.05
C ILE A 50 12.52 5.52 7.57
N PHE A 51 12.39 4.46 8.35
CA PHE A 51 12.37 4.50 9.82
C PHE A 51 13.62 3.92 10.45
N LYS A 52 14.73 3.88 9.71
CA LYS A 52 15.94 3.16 10.14
C LYS A 52 16.39 3.56 11.54
N GLU A 53 16.50 4.86 11.79
CA GLU A 53 16.97 5.38 13.07
C GLU A 53 15.91 5.20 14.17
N ASP A 54 14.63 5.44 13.88
CA ASP A 54 13.57 5.22 14.85
C ASP A 54 13.51 3.74 15.29
N ILE A 55 13.60 2.80 14.33
CA ILE A 55 13.59 1.36 14.58
C ILE A 55 14.81 0.91 15.40
N LYS A 56 16.00 1.46 15.12
CA LYS A 56 17.21 1.16 15.92
C LYS A 56 17.04 1.59 17.37
N GLU A 57 16.45 2.75 17.61
CA GLU A 57 16.26 3.29 18.94
C GLU A 57 15.26 2.47 19.74
N ILE A 58 14.06 2.25 19.19
CA ILE A 58 13.00 1.52 19.89
C ILE A 58 13.37 0.05 20.14
N LYS A 59 14.22 -0.57 19.29
CA LYS A 59 14.74 -1.93 19.50
C LYS A 59 15.55 -2.10 20.79
N LYS A 60 16.01 -1.03 21.44
CA LYS A 60 16.67 -1.11 22.74
C LYS A 60 15.71 -1.55 23.85
N ASN A 61 14.42 -1.24 23.69
CA ASN A 61 13.40 -1.42 24.73
C ASN A 61 12.34 -2.47 24.40
N PHE A 62 12.22 -2.88 23.13
CA PHE A 62 11.20 -3.84 22.70
C PHE A 62 11.77 -4.90 21.75
N GLU A 63 11.20 -6.11 21.80
CA GLU A 63 11.49 -7.16 20.83
C GLU A 63 10.64 -6.94 19.58
N PHE A 64 11.30 -6.76 18.42
CA PHE A 64 10.62 -6.54 17.15
C PHE A 64 10.63 -7.78 16.29
N PHE A 65 9.51 -8.08 15.65
CA PHE A 65 9.42 -8.97 14.51
C PHE A 65 8.80 -8.24 13.32
N VAL A 66 9.51 -8.23 12.19
CA VAL A 66 9.14 -7.43 11.03
C VAL A 66 9.04 -8.28 9.76
N ILE A 67 7.96 -8.07 8.99
CA ILE A 67 7.82 -8.60 7.64
C ILE A 67 7.57 -7.44 6.67
N ASP A 68 8.47 -7.26 5.70
CA ASP A 68 8.40 -6.19 4.72
C ASP A 68 8.84 -6.64 3.33
N HIS A 69 8.25 -6.05 2.29
CA HIS A 69 8.59 -6.29 0.88
C HIS A 69 9.08 -5.03 0.14
N HIS A 70 9.09 -3.87 0.79
CA HIS A 70 9.54 -2.64 0.14
C HIS A 70 11.01 -2.72 -0.26
N PRO A 71 11.38 -2.14 -1.43
CA PRO A 71 12.75 -2.15 -1.92
C PRO A 71 13.68 -1.38 -0.98
N SER A 72 14.94 -1.80 -0.95
CA SER A 72 16.00 -1.12 -0.22
C SER A 72 17.28 -1.16 -1.01
N TYR A 73 17.82 0.01 -1.34
CA TYR A 73 19.03 0.15 -2.14
C TYR A 73 19.93 1.27 -1.59
N PRO A 74 21.09 0.93 -1.02
CA PRO A 74 21.48 -0.40 -0.51
C PRO A 74 20.62 -0.81 0.71
N PRO A 75 20.45 -2.12 1.00
CA PRO A 75 19.72 -2.56 2.19
C PRO A 75 20.46 -2.15 3.46
N SER A 76 19.85 -1.26 4.25
CA SER A 76 20.43 -0.88 5.54
C SER A 76 20.07 -1.88 6.65
N PHE A 77 19.00 -2.64 6.45
CA PHE A 77 18.66 -3.82 7.25
C PHE A 77 18.98 -5.09 6.46
N LYS A 78 20.02 -5.83 6.90
CA LYS A 78 20.27 -7.21 6.46
C LYS A 78 19.17 -8.13 7.04
N LYS A 79 18.93 -9.28 6.41
CA LYS A 79 18.12 -10.35 7.04
C LYS A 79 18.75 -10.67 8.40
N THR A 80 17.98 -10.46 9.46
CA THR A 80 18.36 -10.74 10.85
C THR A 80 17.30 -11.65 11.46
N LYS A 81 17.59 -12.26 12.62
CA LYS A 81 16.74 -13.26 13.28
C LYS A 81 15.25 -12.87 13.34
N ASN A 82 14.93 -11.58 13.47
CA ASN A 82 13.56 -11.09 13.59
C ASN A 82 13.13 -10.11 12.48
N ILE A 83 13.85 -10.04 11.36
CA ILE A 83 13.44 -9.25 10.19
C ILE A 83 13.41 -10.16 8.96
N ILE A 84 12.21 -10.42 8.47
CA ILE A 84 11.99 -11.11 7.20
C ILE A 84 11.77 -10.05 6.13
N ARG A 85 12.77 -9.90 5.27
CA ARG A 85 12.62 -9.15 4.01
C ARG A 85 12.30 -10.12 2.89
N THR A 86 11.17 -9.90 2.24
CA THR A 86 10.75 -10.68 1.08
C THR A 86 11.39 -10.11 -0.18
N ILE A 87 11.32 -10.87 -1.28
CA ILE A 87 11.58 -10.27 -2.58
C ILE A 87 10.43 -9.31 -2.90
N SER A 88 10.71 -8.16 -3.52
CA SER A 88 9.72 -7.10 -3.71
C SER A 88 8.48 -7.52 -4.50
N GLU A 89 8.59 -8.60 -5.28
CA GLU A 89 7.48 -9.18 -6.04
C GLU A 89 6.48 -9.96 -5.17
N ASP A 90 6.88 -10.46 -3.99
CA ASP A 90 6.01 -11.14 -3.04
C ASP A 90 5.49 -10.12 -2.02
N CYS A 91 4.17 -9.91 -1.98
CA CYS A 91 3.58 -9.02 -0.97
C CYS A 91 3.69 -9.63 0.43
N ALA A 92 3.83 -8.76 1.45
CA ALA A 92 4.02 -9.18 2.84
C ALA A 92 2.92 -10.14 3.33
N SER A 93 1.68 -9.91 2.93
CA SER A 93 0.52 -10.77 3.26
C SER A 93 0.66 -12.19 2.70
N PHE A 94 1.16 -12.36 1.48
CA PHE A 94 1.34 -13.69 0.88
C PHE A 94 2.46 -14.46 1.59
N THR A 95 3.57 -13.79 1.90
CA THR A 95 4.64 -14.40 2.70
C THR A 95 4.14 -14.83 4.08
N LEU A 96 3.38 -13.97 4.77
CA LEU A 96 2.75 -14.31 6.05
C LEU A 96 1.84 -15.54 5.95
N PHE A 97 1.07 -15.65 4.86
CA PHE A 97 0.19 -16.78 4.63
C PHE A 97 0.97 -18.09 4.43
N ASN A 98 2.07 -18.06 3.67
CA ASN A 98 2.93 -19.24 3.48
C ASN A 98 3.59 -19.66 4.79
N LEU A 99 4.16 -18.72 5.55
CA LEU A 99 4.75 -19.00 6.87
C LEU A 99 3.73 -19.63 7.84
N MET A 100 2.49 -19.16 7.81
CA MET A 100 1.40 -19.73 8.60
C MET A 100 1.12 -21.19 8.21
N ASN A 101 1.03 -21.49 6.91
CA ASN A 101 0.77 -22.85 6.43
C ASN A 101 1.91 -23.80 6.76
N GLU A 102 3.16 -23.38 6.53
CA GLU A 102 4.36 -24.15 6.90
C GLU A 102 4.39 -24.45 8.40
N TYR A 103 4.02 -23.47 9.25
CA TYR A 103 3.95 -23.68 10.68
C TYR A 103 2.88 -24.71 11.07
N ILE A 104 1.68 -24.64 10.48
CA ILE A 104 0.60 -25.60 10.73
C ILE A 104 1.04 -27.01 10.32
N GLU A 105 1.58 -27.16 9.11
CA GLU A 105 2.02 -28.46 8.58
C GLU A 105 3.13 -29.09 9.44
N LYS A 106 4.08 -28.27 9.89
CA LYS A 106 5.24 -28.76 10.65
C LYS A 106 4.93 -29.01 12.12
N TYR A 107 4.22 -28.10 12.80
CA TYR A 107 4.16 -28.06 14.26
C TYR A 107 2.74 -28.16 14.84
N ASN A 108 1.70 -27.95 14.05
CA ASN A 108 0.33 -27.96 14.55
C ASN A 108 -0.63 -28.67 13.59
N LYS A 109 -0.31 -29.94 13.28
CA LYS A 109 -1.04 -30.78 12.31
C LYS A 109 -2.52 -30.98 12.65
N HIS A 110 -2.90 -30.77 13.91
CA HIS A 110 -4.28 -30.88 14.37
C HIS A 110 -5.08 -29.58 14.19
N TYR A 111 -4.41 -28.44 14.03
CA TYR A 111 -5.09 -27.18 13.75
C TYR A 111 -5.66 -27.20 12.32
N LYS A 112 -6.98 -27.07 12.22
CA LYS A 112 -7.69 -26.99 10.95
C LYS A 112 -8.54 -25.74 10.92
N PHE A 113 -8.30 -24.89 9.92
CA PHE A 113 -9.27 -23.85 9.59
C PHE A 113 -10.57 -24.50 9.10
N SER A 114 -11.71 -23.87 9.40
CA SER A 114 -12.92 -24.19 8.65
C SER A 114 -12.69 -23.92 7.16
N LYS A 115 -13.39 -24.66 6.30
CA LYS A 115 -13.26 -24.53 4.85
C LYS A 115 -13.59 -23.10 4.40
N GLU A 116 -14.57 -22.48 5.07
CA GLU A 116 -15.04 -21.12 4.86
C GLU A 116 -13.96 -20.11 5.24
N ARG A 117 -13.34 -20.27 6.42
CA ARG A 117 -12.27 -19.39 6.89
C ARG A 117 -11.05 -19.45 5.96
N LEU A 118 -10.64 -20.65 5.57
CA LEU A 118 -9.50 -20.81 4.65
C LEU A 118 -9.79 -20.18 3.28
N LYS A 119 -11.00 -20.38 2.74
CA LYS A 119 -11.45 -19.73 1.49
C LYS A 119 -11.44 -18.21 1.61
N PHE A 120 -11.88 -17.68 2.75
CA PHE A 120 -11.86 -16.25 3.04
C PHE A 120 -10.44 -15.68 3.06
N LEU A 121 -9.53 -16.32 3.80
CA LEU A 121 -8.12 -15.90 3.86
C LEU A 121 -7.48 -15.91 2.47
N ARG A 122 -7.68 -16.99 1.69
CA ARG A 122 -7.18 -17.10 0.31
C ARG A 122 -7.75 -16.00 -0.59
N THR A 123 -9.01 -15.63 -0.42
CA THR A 123 -9.65 -14.51 -1.13
C THR A 123 -8.94 -13.19 -0.81
N LEU A 124 -8.67 -12.89 0.46
CA LEU A 124 -7.95 -11.68 0.85
C LEU A 124 -6.52 -11.65 0.31
N ILE A 125 -5.81 -12.77 0.36
CA ILE A 125 -4.45 -12.89 -0.17
C ILE A 125 -4.44 -12.64 -1.68
N CYS A 126 -5.32 -13.30 -2.45
CA CYS A 126 -5.39 -13.09 -3.89
C CYS A 126 -5.77 -11.64 -4.24
N ALA A 127 -6.68 -11.02 -3.49
CA ALA A 127 -7.02 -9.61 -3.67
C ALA A 127 -5.83 -8.68 -3.37
N THR A 128 -5.04 -8.98 -2.33
CA THR A 128 -3.81 -8.24 -1.99
C THR A 128 -2.76 -8.38 -3.07
N MET A 129 -2.56 -9.59 -3.61
CA MET A 129 -1.61 -9.84 -4.71
C MET A 129 -1.96 -9.05 -5.98
N ILE A 130 -3.26 -8.82 -6.22
CA ILE A 130 -3.74 -7.94 -7.31
C ILE A 130 -3.41 -6.48 -7.01
N SER A 131 -3.75 -6.00 -5.82
CA SER A 131 -3.49 -4.62 -5.38
C SER A 131 -2.00 -4.26 -5.49
N GLU A 132 -1.14 -5.17 -5.07
CA GLU A 132 0.33 -5.00 -5.01
C GLU A 132 1.04 -5.34 -6.33
N PHE A 133 0.31 -5.66 -7.41
CA PHE A 133 0.90 -6.13 -8.68
C PHE A 133 1.79 -7.38 -8.56
N SER A 134 1.71 -8.09 -7.43
CA SER A 134 2.47 -9.30 -7.13
C SER A 134 2.16 -10.45 -8.10
N TYR A 135 0.99 -10.42 -8.72
CA TYR A 135 0.60 -11.37 -9.78
C TYR A 135 1.48 -11.32 -11.04
N ASN A 136 2.36 -10.32 -11.20
CA ASN A 136 3.29 -10.31 -12.33
C ASN A 136 4.35 -11.43 -12.22
N LYS A 137 4.64 -11.91 -11.01
CA LYS A 137 5.48 -13.08 -10.79
C LYS A 137 4.68 -14.35 -11.12
N LYS A 138 5.24 -15.22 -11.97
CA LYS A 138 4.55 -16.41 -12.50
C LYS A 138 3.99 -17.32 -11.39
N SER A 139 4.77 -17.62 -10.35
CA SER A 139 4.33 -18.45 -9.23
C SER A 139 3.11 -17.86 -8.51
N ASN A 140 3.11 -16.54 -8.35
CA ASN A 140 2.07 -15.82 -7.63
C ASN A 140 0.77 -15.80 -8.44
N PHE A 141 0.89 -15.65 -9.76
CA PHE A 141 -0.26 -15.82 -10.65
C PHE A 141 -0.81 -17.25 -10.64
N LEU A 142 0.05 -18.27 -10.60
CA LEU A 142 -0.38 -19.67 -10.51
C LEU A 142 -1.16 -19.94 -9.22
N PHE A 143 -0.72 -19.38 -8.07
CA PHE A 143 -1.47 -19.44 -6.82
C PHE A 143 -2.87 -18.82 -6.96
N ILE A 144 -3.00 -17.66 -7.62
CA ILE A 144 -4.32 -17.06 -7.89
C ILE A 144 -5.18 -17.99 -8.77
N LYS A 145 -4.59 -18.62 -9.79
CA LYS A 145 -5.30 -19.52 -10.70
C LYS A 145 -5.77 -20.82 -10.04
N GLU A 146 -5.08 -21.30 -9.00
CA GLU A 146 -5.51 -22.47 -8.22
C GLU A 146 -6.94 -22.26 -7.67
N PHE A 147 -7.23 -21.06 -7.17
CA PHE A 147 -8.54 -20.72 -6.60
C PHE A 147 -9.49 -20.05 -7.61
N TYR A 148 -8.94 -19.40 -8.64
CA TYR A 148 -9.69 -18.66 -9.65
C TYR A 148 -9.18 -18.99 -11.07
N PRO A 149 -9.45 -20.19 -11.60
CA PRO A 149 -8.82 -20.71 -12.82
C PRO A 149 -9.13 -19.91 -14.09
N LYS A 150 -10.26 -19.19 -14.10
CA LYS A 150 -10.71 -18.35 -15.22
C LYS A 150 -10.02 -16.98 -15.29
N VAL A 151 -9.22 -16.61 -14.28
CA VAL A 151 -8.51 -15.32 -14.25
C VAL A 151 -7.42 -15.29 -15.33
N LYS A 152 -7.31 -14.15 -16.02
CA LYS A 152 -6.27 -13.86 -17.01
C LYS A 152 -5.56 -12.57 -16.61
N ILE A 153 -4.25 -12.49 -16.81
CA ILE A 153 -3.44 -11.28 -16.49
C ILE A 153 -4.03 -10.03 -17.15
N LYS A 154 -4.37 -10.11 -18.46
CA LYS A 154 -4.90 -8.97 -19.24
C LYS A 154 -6.22 -8.41 -18.68
N THR A 155 -7.03 -9.23 -18.01
CA THR A 155 -8.35 -8.86 -17.51
C THR A 155 -8.49 -9.06 -16.00
N ILE A 156 -7.36 -9.10 -15.28
CA ILE A 156 -7.33 -9.48 -13.86
C ILE A 156 -8.23 -8.59 -12.99
N TYR A 157 -8.25 -7.29 -13.25
CA TYR A 157 -9.10 -6.33 -12.56
C TYR A 157 -10.60 -6.49 -12.88
N ASN A 158 -10.96 -7.09 -14.01
CA ASN A 158 -12.36 -7.35 -14.39
C ASN A 158 -12.90 -8.67 -13.81
N SER A 159 -12.00 -9.53 -13.31
CA SER A 159 -12.38 -10.80 -12.68
C SER A 159 -13.11 -10.61 -11.36
N TYR A 160 -13.74 -11.67 -10.85
CA TYR A 160 -14.38 -11.67 -9.52
C TYR A 160 -13.41 -11.19 -8.42
N ILE A 161 -12.21 -11.76 -8.37
CA ILE A 161 -11.21 -11.41 -7.36
C ILE A 161 -10.65 -9.98 -7.57
N GLY A 162 -10.56 -9.53 -8.82
CA GLY A 162 -10.22 -8.13 -9.14
C GLY A 162 -11.27 -7.13 -8.65
N LYS A 163 -12.56 -7.49 -8.72
CA LYS A 163 -13.64 -6.68 -8.15
C LYS A 163 -13.57 -6.64 -6.63
N ILE A 164 -13.26 -7.75 -5.96
CA ILE A 164 -13.04 -7.77 -4.49
C ILE A 164 -11.89 -6.84 -4.11
N CYS A 165 -10.76 -6.93 -4.82
CA CYS A 165 -9.62 -6.02 -4.62
C CYS A 165 -10.06 -4.54 -4.72
N GLN A 166 -10.79 -4.17 -5.78
CA GLN A 166 -11.28 -2.79 -5.93
C GLN A 166 -12.22 -2.37 -4.80
N ASN A 167 -13.15 -3.25 -4.41
CA ASN A 167 -14.10 -2.97 -3.33
C ASN A 167 -13.39 -2.73 -1.99
N LEU A 168 -12.38 -3.53 -1.69
CA LEU A 168 -11.55 -3.37 -0.51
C LEU A 168 -10.78 -2.04 -0.56
N SER A 169 -10.13 -1.71 -1.67
CA SER A 169 -9.42 -0.43 -1.84
C SER A 169 -10.35 0.78 -1.66
N TYR A 170 -11.57 0.73 -2.21
CA TYR A 170 -12.55 1.81 -2.03
C TYR A 170 -13.07 1.89 -0.60
N THR A 171 -13.24 0.77 0.09
CA THR A 171 -13.63 0.75 1.50
C THR A 171 -12.55 1.37 2.38
N ILE A 172 -11.27 1.08 2.12
CA ILE A 172 -10.14 1.71 2.79
C ILE A 172 -10.13 3.23 2.57
N LEU A 173 -10.36 3.70 1.34
CA LEU A 173 -10.45 5.13 1.06
C LEU A 173 -11.65 5.80 1.74
N PHE A 174 -12.78 5.11 1.80
CA PHE A 174 -13.97 5.63 2.47
C PHE A 174 -13.75 5.82 3.97
N TYR A 175 -13.06 4.86 4.60
CA TYR A 175 -12.70 4.86 6.02
C TYR A 175 -11.24 5.25 6.26
N GLU A 176 -10.66 6.16 5.45
CA GLU A 176 -9.24 6.53 5.55
C GLU A 176 -8.86 7.03 6.96
N LYS A 177 -9.81 7.69 7.65
CA LYS A 177 -9.66 8.19 9.02
C LYS A 177 -9.99 7.17 10.11
N ASP A 178 -10.54 6.01 9.75
CA ASP A 178 -11.00 4.96 10.68
C ASP A 178 -10.67 3.58 10.09
N LYS A 179 -9.37 3.30 9.96
CA LYS A 179 -8.87 2.04 9.38
C LYS A 179 -9.25 0.82 10.25
N GLU A 180 -9.49 1.03 11.54
CA GLU A 180 -9.98 -0.01 12.47
C GLU A 180 -11.34 -0.54 12.02
N LYS A 181 -12.24 0.32 11.52
CA LYS A 181 -13.51 -0.14 10.97
C LYS A 181 -13.35 -1.14 9.82
N VAL A 182 -12.37 -0.92 8.94
CA VAL A 182 -12.09 -1.82 7.81
C VAL A 182 -11.54 -3.14 8.31
N PHE A 183 -10.61 -3.08 9.27
CA PHE A 183 -10.03 -4.26 9.91
C PHE A 183 -11.08 -5.12 10.61
N ASP A 184 -12.03 -4.49 11.30
CA ASP A 184 -13.16 -5.14 11.94
C ASP A 184 -14.07 -5.85 10.94
N LEU A 185 -14.38 -5.22 9.82
CA LEU A 185 -15.17 -5.85 8.76
C LEU A 185 -14.45 -7.08 8.19
N ILE A 186 -13.12 -6.99 8.03
CA ILE A 186 -12.29 -8.12 7.59
C ILE A 186 -12.28 -9.24 8.62
N ASN A 187 -12.16 -8.93 9.92
CA ASN A 187 -12.15 -9.95 10.97
C ASN A 187 -13.49 -10.65 11.17
N LYS A 188 -14.59 -9.97 10.82
CA LYS A 188 -15.97 -10.48 10.89
C LYS A 188 -16.43 -11.12 9.57
N ASP A 189 -15.53 -11.29 8.61
CA ASP A 189 -15.75 -11.94 7.30
C ASP A 189 -16.82 -11.27 6.42
N LYS A 190 -17.03 -9.96 6.61
CA LYS A 190 -18.08 -9.14 5.98
C LYS A 190 -17.63 -8.45 4.68
N ILE A 191 -16.97 -9.17 3.79
CA ILE A 191 -16.41 -8.58 2.54
C ILE A 191 -17.49 -8.11 1.56
N GLU A 192 -18.67 -8.72 1.60
CA GLU A 192 -19.83 -8.32 0.81
C GLU A 192 -20.29 -6.90 1.15
N GLU A 193 -20.08 -6.46 2.40
CA GLU A 193 -20.43 -5.11 2.85
C GLU A 193 -19.55 -4.03 2.20
N PHE A 194 -18.36 -4.38 1.67
CA PHE A 194 -17.49 -3.43 0.98
C PHE A 194 -18.18 -2.76 -0.21
N SER A 195 -19.09 -3.50 -0.87
CA SER A 195 -19.85 -2.99 -2.02
C SER A 195 -20.67 -1.73 -1.69
N LYS A 196 -21.08 -1.54 -0.43
CA LYS A 196 -21.88 -0.40 0.04
C LYS A 196 -21.14 0.93 -0.11
N TYR A 197 -19.82 0.93 0.06
CA TYR A 197 -18.99 2.15 0.07
C TYR A 197 -18.52 2.56 -1.31
N ASN A 198 -18.46 1.61 -2.23
CA ASN A 198 -17.93 1.78 -3.58
C ASN A 198 -18.58 2.90 -4.37
N LYS A 199 -19.91 3.03 -4.31
CA LYS A 199 -20.64 3.95 -5.19
C LYS A 199 -20.18 5.40 -5.03
N LYS A 200 -19.90 5.83 -3.79
CA LYS A 200 -19.45 7.20 -3.49
C LYS A 200 -18.02 7.45 -3.98
N VAL A 201 -17.10 6.54 -3.66
CA VAL A 201 -15.68 6.64 -4.04
C VAL A 201 -15.52 6.52 -5.56
N LYS A 202 -16.16 5.52 -6.17
CA LYS A 202 -16.13 5.30 -7.62
C LYS A 202 -16.68 6.49 -8.41
N LYS A 203 -17.81 7.09 -7.98
CA LYS A 203 -18.37 8.27 -8.64
C LYS A 203 -17.35 9.43 -8.68
N GLU A 204 -16.59 9.60 -7.60
CA GLU A 204 -15.55 10.64 -7.54
C GLU A 204 -14.36 10.30 -8.45
N ILE A 205 -13.88 9.05 -8.43
CA ILE A 205 -12.81 8.60 -9.34
C ILE A 205 -13.21 8.80 -10.81
N ASP A 206 -14.42 8.35 -11.19
CA ASP A 206 -14.92 8.46 -12.56
C ASP A 206 -15.06 9.92 -13.00
N TYR A 207 -15.44 10.81 -12.08
CA TYR A 207 -15.47 12.26 -12.33
C TYR A 207 -14.08 12.80 -12.68
N TYR A 208 -13.04 12.49 -11.89
CA TYR A 208 -11.70 12.98 -12.16
C TYR A 208 -11.03 12.32 -13.36
N LEU A 209 -11.33 11.06 -13.67
CA LEU A 209 -10.87 10.41 -14.90
C LEU A 209 -11.45 11.09 -16.14
N LYS A 210 -12.72 11.50 -16.11
CA LYS A 210 -13.35 12.27 -17.19
C LYS A 210 -12.72 13.65 -17.34
N LYS A 211 -12.49 14.37 -16.23
CA LYS A 211 -11.83 15.67 -16.27
C LYS A 211 -10.38 15.60 -16.72
N PHE A 212 -9.62 14.60 -16.27
CA PHE A 212 -8.23 14.38 -16.69
C PHE A 212 -8.10 14.40 -18.21
N ASN A 213 -9.01 13.73 -18.94
CA ASN A 213 -8.95 13.71 -20.40
C ASN A 213 -9.12 15.08 -21.05
N LYS A 214 -9.79 16.02 -20.38
CA LYS A 214 -10.03 17.38 -20.86
C LYS A 214 -8.99 18.39 -20.37
N GLU A 215 -8.48 18.20 -19.16
CA GLU A 215 -7.75 19.22 -18.39
C GLU A 215 -6.27 18.86 -18.13
N LYS A 216 -5.79 17.67 -18.54
CA LYS A 216 -4.38 17.28 -18.36
C LYS A 216 -3.44 18.21 -19.11
N ILE A 217 -2.29 18.47 -18.51
CA ILE A 217 -1.20 19.24 -19.11
C ILE A 217 -0.13 18.25 -19.57
N LYS A 218 0.26 18.30 -20.84
CA LYS A 218 1.40 17.56 -21.36
C LYS A 218 2.67 18.37 -21.06
N LEU A 219 3.53 17.87 -20.18
CA LEU A 219 4.79 18.53 -19.80
C LEU A 219 5.97 18.11 -20.70
N LYS A 220 5.99 16.83 -21.11
CA LYS A 220 6.91 16.26 -22.11
C LYS A 220 6.15 15.21 -22.92
N GLU A 221 6.77 14.64 -23.95
CA GLU A 221 6.12 13.66 -24.85
C GLU A 221 5.33 12.56 -24.11
N ASN A 222 5.93 11.97 -23.08
CA ASN A 222 5.37 10.90 -22.27
C ASN A 222 5.09 11.30 -20.81
N LEU A 223 5.10 12.60 -20.47
CA LEU A 223 4.89 13.08 -19.10
C LEU A 223 3.66 13.98 -19.02
N TYR A 224 2.65 13.52 -18.27
CA TYR A 224 1.38 14.23 -18.11
C TYR A 224 1.20 14.64 -16.65
N PHE A 225 0.80 15.89 -16.47
CA PHE A 225 0.48 16.48 -15.18
C PHE A 225 -1.01 16.75 -15.09
N TYR A 226 -1.60 16.49 -13.93
CA TYR A 226 -2.97 16.90 -13.65
C TYR A 226 -3.16 17.18 -12.17
N TYR A 227 -3.91 18.25 -11.89
CA TYR A 227 -4.28 18.65 -10.53
C TYR A 227 -5.76 18.34 -10.32
N LEU A 228 -6.07 17.51 -9.32
CA LEU A 228 -7.45 17.22 -8.93
C LEU A 228 -8.08 18.49 -8.33
N LYS A 229 -8.85 19.23 -9.16
CA LYS A 229 -9.64 20.39 -8.76
C LYS A 229 -11.12 20.24 -9.15
N PRO A 230 -12.08 20.54 -8.25
CA PRO A 230 -11.91 20.97 -6.84
C PRO A 230 -11.21 19.91 -5.96
N LYS A 231 -10.96 20.21 -4.68
CA LYS A 231 -10.32 19.23 -3.77
C LYS A 231 -11.17 17.95 -3.68
N PRO A 232 -10.61 16.74 -3.88
CA PRO A 232 -11.36 15.50 -3.75
C PRO A 232 -11.77 15.24 -2.29
N ARG A 233 -12.83 14.47 -2.08
CA ARG A 233 -13.27 14.07 -0.73
C ARG A 233 -12.47 12.89 -0.19
N PHE A 234 -11.96 12.04 -1.10
CA PHE A 234 -11.16 10.87 -0.79
C PHE A 234 -9.73 11.00 -1.37
N SER A 235 -8.75 10.32 -0.79
CA SER A 235 -7.35 10.30 -1.29
C SER A 235 -7.18 9.45 -2.57
N ILE A 236 -7.86 9.83 -3.65
CA ILE A 236 -7.98 9.03 -4.89
C ILE A 236 -6.83 9.17 -5.89
N GLY A 237 -5.83 10.04 -5.63
CA GLY A 237 -4.75 10.31 -6.58
C GLY A 237 -3.97 9.06 -7.01
N SER A 238 -3.73 8.13 -6.09
CA SER A 238 -3.09 6.83 -6.37
C SER A 238 -3.92 5.96 -7.31
N ILE A 239 -5.25 5.93 -7.14
CA ILE A 239 -6.14 5.14 -8.00
C ILE A 239 -6.22 5.78 -9.39
N VAL A 240 -6.41 7.10 -9.46
CA VAL A 240 -6.48 7.83 -10.73
C VAL A 240 -5.20 7.62 -11.55
N SER A 241 -4.03 7.84 -10.95
CA SER A 241 -2.74 7.63 -11.63
C SER A 241 -2.52 6.17 -12.06
N THR A 242 -2.91 5.20 -11.23
CA THR A 242 -2.82 3.77 -11.57
C THR A 242 -3.74 3.41 -12.73
N THR A 243 -5.00 3.85 -12.71
CA THR A 243 -5.96 3.59 -13.79
C THR A 243 -5.47 4.15 -15.13
N LEU A 244 -4.96 5.39 -15.13
CA LEU A 244 -4.43 6.03 -16.34
C LEU A 244 -3.19 5.29 -16.88
N SER A 245 -2.23 4.98 -16.01
CA SER A 245 -0.99 4.27 -16.39
C SER A 245 -1.22 2.82 -16.83
N LEU A 246 -2.29 2.16 -16.39
CA LEU A 246 -2.64 0.84 -16.93
C LEU A 246 -3.26 0.91 -18.33
N LYS A 247 -4.00 1.99 -18.62
CA LYS A 247 -4.60 2.23 -19.93
C LYS A 247 -3.56 2.67 -20.97
N GLU A 248 -2.62 3.53 -20.56
CA GLU A 248 -1.60 4.11 -21.44
C GLU A 248 -0.20 3.81 -20.86
N LYS A 249 0.24 2.56 -21.00
CA LYS A 249 1.42 2.01 -20.29
C LYS A 249 2.72 2.74 -20.56
N ASP A 250 2.86 3.38 -21.72
CA ASP A 250 4.06 4.12 -22.11
C ASP A 250 4.17 5.53 -21.54
N LYS A 251 3.15 5.99 -20.81
CA LYS A 251 3.08 7.33 -20.25
C LYS A 251 3.33 7.35 -18.75
N THR A 252 3.95 8.42 -18.30
CA THR A 252 4.12 8.79 -16.90
C THR A 252 3.06 9.81 -16.52
N PHE A 253 2.31 9.50 -15.45
CA PHE A 253 1.24 10.36 -14.95
C PHE A 253 1.62 10.90 -13.58
N VAL A 254 1.62 12.22 -13.43
CA VAL A 254 1.83 12.96 -12.18
C VAL A 254 0.50 13.59 -11.76
N ILE A 255 -0.12 13.04 -10.73
CA ILE A 255 -1.43 13.48 -10.23
C ILE A 255 -1.25 14.20 -8.90
N CYS A 256 -1.59 15.49 -8.87
CA CYS A 256 -1.51 16.35 -7.70
C CYS A 256 -2.90 16.59 -7.09
N SER A 257 -2.97 16.76 -5.77
CA SER A 257 -4.17 17.17 -5.05
C SER A 257 -3.81 17.90 -3.76
N ASP A 258 -4.67 18.81 -3.31
CA ASP A 258 -4.56 19.36 -1.95
C ASP A 258 -4.64 18.22 -0.94
N SER A 259 -3.72 18.21 0.04
CA SER A 259 -3.74 17.20 1.11
C SER A 259 -5.05 17.30 1.90
N LEU A 260 -5.64 16.15 2.20
CA LEU A 260 -6.88 16.09 2.99
C LEU A 260 -6.70 16.62 4.40
N GLU A 261 -5.53 16.36 5.00
CA GLU A 261 -5.18 16.73 6.38
C GLU A 261 -4.73 18.19 6.53
N ASN A 262 -4.07 18.76 5.51
CA ASN A 262 -3.52 20.11 5.57
C ASN A 262 -3.47 20.72 4.17
N SER A 263 -4.37 21.67 3.87
CA SER A 263 -4.51 22.29 2.54
C SER A 263 -3.30 23.10 2.08
N SER A 264 -2.36 23.44 2.97
CA SER A 264 -1.11 24.11 2.60
C SER A 264 -0.12 23.16 1.93
N PHE A 265 -0.36 21.85 1.98
CA PHE A 265 0.45 20.84 1.30
C PHE A 265 -0.27 20.23 0.09
N ILE A 266 0.50 19.96 -0.95
CA ILE A 266 0.10 19.16 -2.11
C ILE A 266 0.59 17.72 -1.88
N LYS A 267 -0.29 16.74 -2.10
CA LYS A 267 0.08 15.32 -2.26
C LYS A 267 0.20 15.01 -3.75
N VAL A 268 1.26 14.30 -4.14
CA VAL A 268 1.53 13.86 -5.50
C VAL A 268 1.53 12.35 -5.56
N ASN A 269 0.91 11.80 -6.60
CA ASN A 269 0.95 10.38 -6.93
C ASN A 269 1.44 10.22 -8.36
N THR A 270 2.52 9.45 -8.53
CA THR A 270 3.16 9.27 -9.83
C THR A 270 3.19 7.80 -10.24
N ARG A 271 2.85 7.51 -11.49
CA ARG A 271 2.82 6.14 -12.04
C ARG A 271 3.40 6.07 -13.44
N ASN A 272 4.16 5.01 -13.70
CA ASN A 272 4.66 4.59 -15.01
C ASN A 272 4.71 3.05 -15.02
N GLN A 273 3.68 2.39 -15.55
CA GLN A 273 3.53 0.93 -15.37
C GLN A 273 4.38 0.08 -16.33
N ASN A 274 4.87 0.63 -17.45
CA ASN A 274 5.84 -0.08 -18.27
C ASN A 274 7.24 -0.14 -17.61
N GLY A 275 7.55 0.75 -16.67
CA GLY A 275 8.85 0.80 -16.01
C GLY A 275 9.98 1.33 -16.90
N LYS A 276 9.66 2.17 -17.89
CA LYS A 276 10.69 2.90 -18.66
C LYS A 276 11.19 4.15 -17.92
N GLU A 277 10.36 4.70 -17.02
CA GLU A 277 10.70 5.86 -16.20
C GLU A 277 10.81 5.45 -14.73
N ASN A 278 11.92 5.81 -14.07
CA ASN A 278 12.06 5.60 -12.63
C ASN A 278 11.36 6.73 -11.87
N THR A 279 10.09 6.49 -11.54
CA THR A 279 9.25 7.51 -10.90
C THR A 279 9.77 7.94 -9.53
N ASN A 280 10.44 7.07 -8.78
CA ASN A 280 11.05 7.42 -7.50
C ASN A 280 12.16 8.48 -7.67
N LEU A 281 13.04 8.31 -8.67
CA LEU A 281 14.05 9.32 -9.00
C LEU A 281 13.42 10.61 -9.51
N LEU A 282 12.39 10.50 -10.37
CA LEU A 282 11.65 11.65 -10.87
C LEU A 282 11.05 12.48 -9.72
N MET A 283 10.41 11.84 -8.74
CA MET A 283 9.83 12.55 -7.59
C MET A 283 10.90 13.17 -6.70
N LYS A 284 12.01 12.46 -6.41
CA LYS A 284 13.12 13.03 -5.65
C LYS A 284 13.75 14.24 -6.32
N LYS A 285 13.89 14.21 -7.66
CA LYS A 285 14.35 15.35 -8.46
C LYS A 285 13.34 16.50 -8.39
N ALA A 286 12.06 16.21 -8.58
CA ALA A 286 10.99 17.20 -8.63
C ALA A 286 10.87 18.02 -7.33
N ILE A 287 11.16 17.42 -6.17
CA ILE A 287 11.13 18.10 -4.88
C ILE A 287 12.46 18.67 -4.41
N LYS A 288 13.54 18.54 -5.20
CA LYS A 288 14.87 18.98 -4.78
C LYS A 288 14.87 20.50 -4.54
N GLY A 289 15.32 20.90 -3.36
CA GLY A 289 15.38 22.32 -2.95
C GLY A 289 14.07 22.88 -2.38
N LEU A 290 12.97 22.11 -2.41
CA LEU A 290 11.71 22.55 -1.80
C LEU A 290 11.75 22.33 -0.29
N LYS A 291 11.41 23.36 0.49
CA LYS A 291 11.39 23.28 1.95
C LYS A 291 10.22 22.40 2.40
N ASN A 292 10.45 21.61 3.45
CA ASN A 292 9.43 20.70 4.03
C ASN A 292 8.85 19.68 3.03
N ALA A 293 9.54 19.42 1.92
CA ALA A 293 9.11 18.43 0.95
C ALA A 293 9.68 17.05 1.28
N ASN A 294 8.91 16.00 1.00
CA ASN A 294 9.37 14.63 1.06
C ASN A 294 8.81 13.83 -0.12
N GLY A 295 9.46 12.72 -0.46
CA GLY A 295 9.02 11.88 -1.57
C GLY A 295 9.82 10.60 -1.70
N GLY A 296 9.18 9.58 -2.25
CA GLY A 296 9.75 8.24 -2.37
C GLY A 296 8.77 7.23 -2.97
N GLY A 297 9.22 5.99 -3.09
CA GLY A 297 8.39 4.86 -3.50
C GLY A 297 9.16 3.83 -4.32
N HIS A 298 8.41 3.06 -5.10
CA HIS A 298 8.93 2.05 -6.03
C HIS A 298 9.30 2.66 -7.38
N PHE A 299 10.02 1.89 -8.19
CA PHE A 299 10.41 2.27 -9.54
C PHE A 299 9.22 2.76 -10.38
N LYS A 300 8.12 1.99 -10.40
CA LYS A 300 6.92 2.26 -11.23
C LYS A 300 5.88 3.16 -10.55
N ALA A 301 6.00 3.35 -9.25
CA ALA A 301 4.99 4.01 -8.43
C ALA A 301 5.64 4.75 -7.25
N SER A 302 5.48 6.07 -7.23
CA SER A 302 6.04 6.93 -6.19
C SER A 302 5.05 8.01 -5.78
N ALA A 303 5.36 8.68 -4.68
CA ALA A 303 4.60 9.79 -4.15
C ALA A 303 5.54 10.90 -3.67
N ALA A 304 5.00 12.10 -3.57
CA ALA A 304 5.67 13.24 -2.96
C ALA A 304 4.66 14.10 -2.20
N LYS A 305 5.17 14.93 -1.29
CA LYS A 305 4.42 15.97 -0.60
C LYS A 305 5.30 17.22 -0.49
N PHE A 306 4.73 18.39 -0.77
CA PHE A 306 5.43 19.68 -0.73
C PHE A 306 4.43 20.83 -0.49
N LEU A 307 4.91 22.04 -0.22
CA LEU A 307 4.06 23.20 0.06
C LEU A 307 3.36 23.73 -1.21
N LYS A 308 2.12 24.20 -1.08
CA LYS A 308 1.31 24.63 -2.23
C LYS A 308 1.93 25.78 -3.01
N GLU A 309 2.67 26.65 -2.34
CA GLU A 309 3.42 27.76 -2.96
C GLU A 309 4.54 27.28 -3.90
N ASP A 310 5.10 26.09 -3.67
CA ASP A 310 6.19 25.52 -4.47
C ASP A 310 5.71 24.82 -5.76
N LEU A 311 4.41 24.87 -6.09
CA LEU A 311 3.83 24.14 -7.21
C LEU A 311 4.51 24.41 -8.55
N GLU A 312 4.82 25.68 -8.84
CA GLU A 312 5.43 26.04 -10.12
C GLU A 312 6.91 25.61 -10.18
N VAL A 313 7.63 25.69 -9.05
CA VAL A 313 9.01 25.17 -8.95
C VAL A 313 9.02 23.65 -9.13
N PHE A 314 8.07 22.94 -8.51
CA PHE A 314 7.90 21.50 -8.69
C PHE A 314 7.66 21.11 -10.15
N LYS A 315 6.76 21.82 -10.87
CA LYS A 315 6.51 21.59 -12.30
C LYS A 315 7.77 21.85 -13.15
N LYS A 316 8.52 22.91 -12.86
CA LYS A 316 9.79 23.19 -13.54
C LYS A 316 10.81 22.08 -13.33
N ASN A 317 10.94 21.58 -12.10
CA ASN A 317 11.85 20.50 -11.77
C ASN A 317 11.49 19.17 -12.46
N LEU A 318 10.20 18.90 -12.71
CA LEU A 318 9.77 17.72 -13.48
C LEU A 318 10.29 17.72 -14.93
N ILE A 319 10.51 18.89 -15.51
CA ILE A 319 10.93 19.03 -16.91
C ILE A 319 12.40 19.38 -17.10
N SER A 320 13.07 19.85 -16.05
CA SER A 320 14.54 19.84 -16.00
C SER A 320 15.08 18.42 -16.12
#